data_AF-E1ZX42-F1
#
_entry.id   AF-E1ZX42-F1
#
_cell.length_a   1.000
_cell.length_b   1.000
_cell.length_c   1.000
_cell.angle_alpha   90.00
_cell.angle_beta   90.00
_cell.angle_gamma   90.00
#
_symmetry.space_group_name_H-M   'P 1'
#
loop_
_entity.id
_entity.type
_entity.pdbx_description
1 polymer ?
#
loop_
_entity_poly.entity_id
_entity_poly.type
_entity_poly.pdbx_seq_one_letter_code
_entity_poly.pdbx_strand_id
1 'polypeptide(L)' 'RLQPDKCEFLRKEVGYLGHIISDKGVKPDPEKIRAVRDFPRPKHAKNIKQFLGLAGYYRKFIPNFSKLAFPLTELLKK' A
#
# COMPACT_ATOMS: atom_id res chain seq x y z
N ARG A 1 -7.88 -23.76 15.56
CA ARG A 1 -7.53 -23.33 16.93
C ARG A 1 -6.93 -21.93 16.82
N LEU A 2 -7.36 -20.96 17.64
CA LEU A 2 -6.83 -19.58 17.62
C LEU A 2 -5.36 -19.56 18.08
N GLN A 3 -4.56 -18.61 17.58
CA GLN A 3 -3.21 -18.30 18.06
C GLN A 3 -3.29 -17.05 18.95
N PRO A 4 -3.38 -17.17 20.29
CA PRO A 4 -3.65 -16.04 21.18
C PRO A 4 -2.63 -14.89 21.03
N ASP A 5 -1.37 -15.20 20.76
CA ASP A 5 -0.29 -14.21 20.61
C ASP A 5 -0.48 -13.29 19.39
N LYS A 6 -1.29 -13.69 18.42
CA LYS A 6 -1.63 -12.89 17.23
C LYS A 6 -3.00 -12.23 17.34
N CYS A 7 -3.70 -12.43 18.46
CA CYS A 7 -5.04 -11.88 18.65
C CYS A 7 -4.96 -10.53 19.37
N GLU A 8 -5.67 -9.56 18.83
CA GLU A 8 -5.84 -8.25 19.44
C GLU A 8 -7.29 -8.10 19.89
N PHE A 9 -7.52 -7.95 21.19
CA PHE A 9 -8.85 -7.81 21.77
C PHE A 9 -9.03 -6.43 22.40
N LEU A 10 -10.25 -5.87 22.30
CA LEU A 10 -10.65 -4.62 22.95
C LEU A 10 -9.71 -3.43 22.66
N ARG A 11 -9.12 -3.37 21.47
CA ARG A 11 -8.24 -2.27 21.04
C ARG A 11 -9.03 -1.15 20.37
N LYS A 12 -8.54 0.09 20.51
CA LYS A 12 -9.08 1.28 19.82
C LYS A 12 -8.73 1.30 18.33
N GLU A 13 -7.62 0.66 17.98
CA GLU A 13 -7.15 0.49 16.62
C GLU A 13 -6.57 -0.92 16.44
N VAL A 14 -6.70 -1.48 15.24
CA VAL A 14 -6.21 -2.83 14.92
C VAL A 14 -5.60 -2.86 13.52
N GLY A 15 -4.51 -3.61 13.39
CA GLY A 15 -3.89 -3.91 12.10
C GLY A 15 -4.66 -5.00 11.35
N TYR A 16 -5.11 -4.72 10.13
CA TYR A 16 -5.81 -5.68 9.29
C TYR A 16 -5.49 -5.48 7.81
N LEU A 17 -4.95 -6.52 7.16
CA LEU A 17 -4.61 -6.53 5.73
C LEU A 17 -3.83 -5.28 5.26
N GLY A 18 -2.77 -4.89 5.97
CA GLY A 18 -1.96 -3.72 5.61
C GLY A 18 -2.65 -2.37 5.81
N HIS A 19 -3.68 -2.35 6.64
CA HIS A 19 -4.39 -1.14 7.04
C HIS A 19 -4.51 -1.08 8.57
N ILE A 20 -4.66 0.12 9.09
CA ILE A 20 -5.06 0.38 10.48
C ILE A 20 -6.53 0.75 10.47
N ILE A 21 -7.34 -0.01 11.19
CA ILE A 21 -8.78 0.24 11.35
C ILE A 21 -9.00 0.86 12.73
N SER A 22 -9.71 1.98 12.77
CA SER A 22 -10.03 2.72 13.99
C SER A 22 -11.45 3.31 13.92
N ASP A 23 -11.89 3.94 14.99
CA ASP A 23 -13.12 4.75 15.04
C ASP A 23 -13.16 5.85 13.95
N LYS A 24 -12.00 6.37 13.57
CA LYS A 24 -11.85 7.39 12.50
C LYS A 24 -11.89 6.79 11.09
N GLY A 25 -12.10 5.48 10.96
CA GLY A 25 -12.11 4.76 9.69
C GLY A 25 -10.81 4.02 9.39
N VAL A 26 -10.59 3.75 8.10
CA VAL A 26 -9.48 2.91 7.61
C VAL A 26 -8.34 3.78 7.10
N LYS A 27 -7.13 3.53 7.60
CA LYS A 27 -5.91 4.20 7.18
C LYS A 27 -4.89 3.19 6.63
N PRO A 28 -4.03 3.59 5.68
CA PRO A 28 -2.93 2.75 5.26
C PRO A 28 -1.95 2.54 6.41
N ASP A 29 -1.42 1.32 6.53
CA ASP A 29 -0.42 0.97 7.54
C ASP A 29 0.88 1.77 7.29
N PRO A 30 1.40 2.52 8.29
CA PRO A 30 2.65 3.27 8.17
C PRO A 30 3.84 2.44 7.67
N GLU A 31 3.93 1.16 8.04
CA GLU A 31 4.99 0.27 7.55
C GLU A 31 4.89 0.03 6.05
N LYS A 32 3.66 -0.07 5.54
CA LYS A 32 3.42 -0.27 4.11
C LYS A 32 3.64 1.02 3.31
N ILE A 33 3.32 2.18 3.90
CA ILE A 33 3.67 3.49 3.34
C ILE A 33 5.20 3.61 3.27
N ARG A 34 5.90 3.20 4.32
CA ARG A 34 7.38 3.20 4.34
C ARG A 34 7.94 2.33 3.23
N ALA A 35 7.38 1.15 2.99
CA ALA A 35 7.81 0.28 1.89
C ALA A 35 7.65 0.93 0.50
N VAL A 36 6.60 1.75 0.29
CA VAL A 36 6.43 2.53 -0.95
C VAL A 36 7.47 3.64 -1.04
N ARG A 37 7.69 4.39 0.06
CA ARG A 37 8.64 5.51 0.11
C ARG A 37 10.08 5.06 -0.08
N ASP A 38 10.45 3.96 0.56
CA ASP A 38 11.81 3.43 0.55
C ASP A 38 12.03 2.47 -0.65
N PHE A 39 11.04 2.34 -1.56
CA PHE A 39 11.17 1.51 -2.75
C PHE A 39 12.29 2.05 -3.65
N PRO A 40 13.25 1.21 -4.07
CA PRO A 40 14.38 1.65 -4.88
C PRO A 40 13.91 2.17 -6.24
N ARG A 41 14.57 3.20 -6.77
CA ARG A 41 14.23 3.80 -8.07
C ARG A 41 14.15 2.71 -9.16
N PRO A 42 12.97 2.47 -9.77
CA PRO A 42 12.81 1.39 -10.72
C PRO A 42 13.62 1.66 -11.99
N LYS A 43 14.42 0.68 -12.41
CA LYS A 43 15.32 0.79 -13.59
C LYS A 43 14.81 0.08 -14.84
N HIS A 44 13.92 -0.90 -14.68
CA HIS A 44 13.40 -1.73 -15.77
C HIS A 44 11.89 -1.93 -15.65
N ALA A 45 11.24 -2.30 -16.76
CA ALA A 45 9.80 -2.51 -16.84
C ALA A 45 9.23 -3.44 -15.73
N LYS A 46 9.98 -4.47 -15.34
CA LYS A 46 9.59 -5.36 -14.23
C LYS A 46 9.48 -4.59 -12.89
N ASN A 47 10.46 -3.74 -12.58
CA ASN A 47 10.45 -2.95 -11.35
C ASN A 47 9.37 -1.86 -11.37
N ILE A 48 9.10 -1.28 -12.54
CA ILE A 48 8.00 -0.32 -12.71
C ILE A 48 6.66 -1.02 -12.40
N LYS A 49 6.42 -2.24 -12.93
CA LYS A 49 5.23 -3.04 -12.60
C LYS A 49 5.12 -3.35 -11.11
N GLN A 50 6.22 -3.73 -10.47
CA GLN A 50 6.25 -4.02 -9.02
C GLN A 50 5.89 -2.77 -8.20
N PHE A 51 6.49 -1.62 -8.52
CA PHE A 51 6.20 -0.36 -7.85
C PHE A 51 4.73 0.05 -8.03
N LEU A 52 4.22 -0.01 -9.26
CA LEU A 52 2.82 0.31 -9.56
C LEU A 52 1.84 -0.63 -8.85
N GLY A 53 2.17 -1.91 -8.70
CA GLY A 53 1.38 -2.85 -7.91
C GLY A 53 1.33 -2.48 -6.43
N LEU A 54 2.49 -2.15 -5.85
CA LEU A 54 2.60 -1.75 -4.44
C LEU A 54 1.87 -0.43 -4.16
N ALA A 55 2.13 0.61 -4.95
CA ALA A 55 1.47 1.91 -4.81
C ALA A 55 -0.02 1.82 -5.15
N GLY A 56 -0.38 0.98 -6.12
CA GLY A 56 -1.76 0.76 -6.56
C GLY A 56 -2.66 0.15 -5.48
N TYR A 57 -2.11 -0.66 -4.56
CA TYR A 57 -2.85 -1.19 -3.42
C TYR A 57 -3.43 -0.07 -2.53
N TYR A 58 -2.70 1.05 -2.41
CA TYR A 58 -3.09 2.22 -1.60
C TYR A 58 -3.73 3.35 -2.41
N ARG A 59 -4.09 3.11 -3.69
CA ARG A 59 -4.63 4.13 -4.60
C ARG A 59 -5.83 4.91 -4.05
N LYS A 60 -6.65 4.29 -3.19
CA LYS A 60 -7.83 4.93 -2.57
C LYS A 60 -7.47 6.13 -1.67
N PHE A 61 -6.23 6.18 -1.18
CA PHE A 61 -5.73 7.25 -0.32
C PHE A 61 -4.91 8.29 -1.09
N ILE A 62 -4.72 8.12 -2.41
CA ILE A 62 -3.88 8.99 -3.24
C ILE A 62 -4.79 9.73 -4.22
N PRO A 63 -5.04 11.03 -4.01
CA PRO A 63 -5.82 11.83 -4.95
C PRO A 63 -5.20 11.78 -6.35
N ASN A 64 -6.04 11.59 -7.37
CA ASN A 64 -5.60 11.54 -8.77
C ASN A 64 -4.53 10.48 -9.08
N PHE A 65 -4.53 9.34 -8.36
CA PHE A 65 -3.53 8.26 -8.56
C PHE A 65 -3.31 7.89 -10.03
N SER A 66 -4.38 7.74 -10.82
CA SER A 66 -4.26 7.38 -12.24
C SER A 66 -3.46 8.40 -13.06
N LYS A 67 -3.60 9.70 -12.78
CA LYS A 67 -2.83 10.76 -13.46
C LYS A 67 -1.36 10.73 -13.06
N LEU A 68 -1.08 10.45 -11.79
CA LEU A 68 0.29 10.35 -11.26
C LEU A 68 1.01 9.09 -11.76
N ALA A 69 0.29 7.97 -11.86
CA ALA A 69 0.81 6.70 -12.34
C ALA A 69 0.93 6.64 -13.87
N PHE A 70 0.26 7.53 -14.60
CA PHE A 70 0.19 7.52 -16.06
C PHE A 70 1.56 7.45 -16.75
N PRO A 71 2.55 8.31 -16.43
CA PRO A 71 3.86 8.26 -17.08
C PRO A 71 4.57 6.91 -16.89
N LEU A 72 4.39 6.27 -15.74
CA LEU A 72 4.97 4.95 -15.47
C LEU A 72 4.22 3.85 -16.20
N THR A 73 2.91 3.95 -16.34
CA THR A 73 2.13 2.98 -17.13
C THR A 73 2.41 3.09 -18.62
N GLU A 74 2.70 4.28 -19.15
CA GLU A 74 3.12 4.47 -20.55
C GLU A 74 4.40 3.69 -20.86
N LEU A 75 5.39 3.73 -19.95
CA LEU A 75 6.65 2.98 -20.08
C LEU A 75 6.48 1.45 -20.10
N LEU A 76 5.27 0.94 -19.80
CA LEU A 76 4.95 -0.48 -19.82
C LEU A 76 4.15 -0.91 -21.05
N LYS A 77 3.73 0.04 -21.88
CA LYS A 77 3.06 -0.25 -23.15
C LYS A 77 4.09 -0.83 -24.13
N LYS A 78 3.63 -1.78 -24.95
CA LYS A 78 4.43 -2.36 -26.03
C LYS A 78 4.43 -1.43 -27.24
#